data_AF-A0A348W8A5-F1
#
_entry.id   AF-A0A348W8A5-F1
#
_cell.length_a   1.000
_cell.length_b   1.000
_cell.length_c   1.000
_cell.angle_alpha   90.00
_cell.angle_beta   90.00
_cell.angle_gamma   90.00
#
_symmetry.space_group_name_H-M   'P 1'
#
loop_
_entity.id
_entity.type
_entity.pdbx_description
1 polymer ?
#
loop_
_entity_poly.entity_id
_entity_poly.type
_entity_poly.pdbx_seq_one_letter_code
_entity_poly.pdbx_strand_id
1 'polypeptide(L)'
;MKKTLLAALANNISMPDLSIMQDEHLTIGRVRTELLSGLTVALALVPEAVAFAFVAGVHPLVGLYAAFLVGLVTAVIGGRPGMISGATGALAVVMVALVAEHGVEYLFATVVLMGILQVIAG
;
A
#
# COMPACT_ATOMS: atom_id res chain seq x y z
N MET A 1 39.27 0.03 -23.73
CA MET A 1 38.78 -0.26 -22.36
C MET A 1 37.69 0.72 -21.88
N LYS A 2 37.82 2.05 -22.02
CA LYS A 2 36.78 3.00 -21.54
C LYS A 2 35.42 2.89 -22.25
N LYS A 3 35.40 2.58 -23.56
CA LYS A 3 34.14 2.43 -24.33
C LYS A 3 33.29 1.23 -23.88
N THR A 4 33.92 0.15 -23.43
CA THR A 4 33.26 -1.06 -22.94
C THR A 4 32.58 -0.84 -21.60
N LEU A 5 33.18 -0.01 -20.74
CA LEU A 5 32.66 0.33 -19.42
C LEU A 5 31.46 1.29 -19.52
N LEU A 6 31.53 2.27 -20.43
CA LEU A 6 30.41 3.13 -20.79
C LEU A 6 29.25 2.37 -21.44
N ALA A 7 29.54 1.38 -22.29
CA ALA A 7 28.51 0.52 -22.89
C ALA A 7 27.83 -0.40 -21.87
N ALA A 8 28.58 -0.93 -20.91
CA ALA A 8 28.03 -1.72 -19.80
C ALA A 8 27.16 -0.88 -18.86
N LEU A 9 27.56 0.37 -18.59
CA LEU A 9 26.76 1.33 -17.83
C LEU A 9 25.49 1.71 -18.59
N ALA A 10 25.57 1.94 -19.91
CA ALA A 10 24.43 2.27 -20.77
C ALA A 10 23.39 1.13 -20.85
N ASN A 11 23.83 -0.13 -20.91
CA ASN A 11 22.94 -1.29 -20.86
C ASN A 11 22.27 -1.51 -19.49
N ASN A 12 22.80 -0.91 -18.42
CA ASN A 12 22.19 -0.95 -17.09
C ASN A 12 21.19 0.21 -16.87
N ILE A 13 21.12 1.15 -17.80
CA ILE A 13 20.08 2.21 -17.83
C ILE A 13 18.93 1.68 -18.70
N SER A 14 18.32 0.58 -18.27
CA SER A 14 17.04 0.18 -18.84
C SER A 14 16.06 1.33 -18.60
N MET A 15 15.47 1.84 -19.68
CA MET A 15 14.36 2.80 -19.56
C MET A 15 13.35 2.21 -18.56
N PRO A 16 12.92 2.96 -17.53
CA PRO A 16 11.77 2.55 -16.75
C PRO A 16 10.65 2.27 -17.73
N ASP A 17 10.06 1.08 -17.67
CA ASP A 17 8.85 0.83 -18.42
C ASP A 17 7.79 1.78 -17.85
N LEU A 18 7.56 2.89 -18.56
CA LEU A 18 6.66 3.98 -18.19
C LEU A 18 5.20 3.61 -18.46
N SER A 19 4.94 2.36 -18.83
CA SER A 19 3.59 1.85 -18.96
C SER A 19 2.95 1.78 -17.57
N ILE A 20 2.15 2.80 -17.25
CA ILE A 20 1.38 2.91 -16.00
C ILE A 20 0.29 1.82 -15.94
N MET A 21 -0.05 1.23 -17.08
CA MET A 21 -0.92 0.07 -17.21
C MET A 21 -0.09 -1.15 -17.59
N GLN A 22 -0.33 -2.31 -16.97
CA GLN A 22 0.09 -3.55 -17.62
C GLN A 22 -0.74 -3.69 -18.89
N ASP A 23 -0.14 -3.40 -20.05
CA ASP A 23 -0.76 -3.46 -21.39
C ASP A 23 -1.13 -4.89 -21.84
N GLU A 24 -1.36 -5.80 -20.90
CA GLU A 24 -1.78 -7.17 -21.19
C GLU A 24 -3.29 -7.32 -21.05
N HIS A 25 -3.92 -7.77 -22.13
CA HIS A 25 -5.32 -8.14 -22.18
C HIS A 25 -5.71 -9.10 -21.04
N LEU A 26 -6.91 -8.93 -20.49
CA LEU A 26 -7.52 -9.82 -19.49
C LEU A 26 -7.65 -11.25 -20.05
N THR A 27 -6.62 -12.04 -19.82
CA THR A 27 -6.56 -13.45 -20.22
C THR A 27 -7.03 -14.32 -19.06
N ILE A 28 -7.64 -15.48 -19.36
CA ILE A 28 -8.12 -16.42 -18.33
C ILE A 28 -7.00 -16.80 -17.33
N GLY A 29 -5.77 -17.00 -17.83
CA GLY A 29 -4.60 -17.25 -16.98
C GLY A 29 -4.28 -16.09 -16.04
N ARG A 30 -4.45 -14.84 -16.49
CA ARG A 30 -4.19 -13.65 -15.69
C ARG A 30 -5.23 -13.47 -14.59
N VAL A 31 -6.51 -13.65 -14.90
CA VAL A 31 -7.60 -13.60 -13.90
C VAL A 31 -7.35 -14.61 -12.78
N ARG A 32 -6.89 -15.81 -13.12
CA ARG A 32 -6.48 -16.81 -12.13
C ARG A 32 -5.34 -16.30 -11.24
N THR A 33 -4.30 -15.71 -11.83
CA THR A 33 -3.16 -15.16 -11.08
C THR A 33 -3.56 -14.01 -10.17
N GLU A 34 -4.36 -13.06 -10.65
CA GLU A 34 -4.86 -11.92 -9.86
C GLU A 34 -5.72 -12.40 -8.69
N LEU A 35 -6.62 -13.37 -8.91
CA LEU A 35 -7.46 -13.92 -7.84
C LEU A 35 -6.63 -14.66 -6.79
N LEU A 36 -5.68 -15.51 -7.21
CA LEU A 36 -4.85 -16.28 -6.28
C LEU A 36 -3.88 -15.38 -5.50
N SER A 37 -3.28 -14.39 -6.16
CA SER A 37 -2.40 -13.43 -5.49
C SER A 37 -3.17 -12.53 -4.52
N GLY A 38 -4.33 -11.99 -4.94
CA GLY A 38 -5.19 -11.21 -4.07
C GLY A 38 -5.66 -11.98 -2.84
N LEU A 39 -6.06 -13.25 -3.01
CA LEU A 39 -6.44 -14.12 -1.89
C LEU A 39 -5.27 -14.36 -0.93
N THR A 40 -4.07 -14.65 -1.47
CA THR A 40 -2.87 -14.90 -0.67
C THR A 40 -2.50 -13.68 0.17
N VAL A 41 -2.56 -12.49 -0.44
CA VAL A 41 -2.28 -11.22 0.23
C VAL A 41 -3.35 -10.90 1.28
N ALA A 42 -4.63 -11.11 0.98
CA ALA A 42 -5.71 -10.88 1.94
C ALA A 42 -5.53 -11.74 3.20
N LEU A 43 -5.16 -13.01 3.03
CA LEU A 43 -4.88 -13.91 4.16
C LEU A 43 -3.65 -13.47 4.97
N ALA A 44 -2.64 -12.90 4.33
CA ALA A 44 -1.45 -12.36 5.00
C ALA A 44 -1.74 -11.04 5.76
N LEU A 45 -2.61 -10.18 5.21
CA LEU A 45 -2.95 -8.87 5.77
C LEU A 45 -3.81 -8.93 7.03
N VAL A 46 -4.68 -9.94 7.17
CA VAL A 46 -5.57 -10.06 8.34
C VAL A 46 -4.79 -10.08 9.66
N PRO A 47 -3.81 -10.99 9.87
CA PRO A 47 -3.03 -10.98 11.12
C PRO A 47 -2.13 -9.75 11.25
N GLU A 48 -1.62 -9.20 10.14
CA GLU A 48 -0.78 -8.00 10.14
C GLU A 48 -1.56 -6.76 10.63
N ALA A 49 -2.75 -6.52 10.08
CA ALA A 49 -3.60 -5.39 10.47
C ALA A 49 -4.07 -5.48 11.92
N VAL A 50 -4.36 -6.70 12.41
CA VAL A 50 -4.70 -6.95 13.81
C VAL A 50 -3.52 -6.68 14.73
N ALA A 51 -2.31 -7.14 14.36
CA ALA A 51 -1.11 -6.88 15.14
C ALA A 51 -0.79 -5.38 15.25
N PHE A 52 -0.92 -4.63 14.16
CA PHE A 52 -0.70 -3.18 14.17
C PHE A 52 -1.74 -2.41 14.98
N ALA A 53 -2.99 -2.84 14.96
CA ALA A 53 -4.02 -2.26 15.82
C ALA A 53 -3.69 -2.46 17.32
N PHE A 54 -3.19 -3.65 17.70
CA PHE A 54 -2.72 -3.89 19.06
C PHE A 54 -1.53 -3.02 19.44
N VAL A 55 -0.55 -2.87 18.55
CA VAL A 55 0.60 -1.98 18.76
C VAL A 55 0.11 -0.56 19.00
N ALA A 56 -0.81 -0.06 18.17
CA ALA A 56 -1.41 1.27 18.27
C ALA A 56 -2.37 1.47 19.46
N GLY A 57 -2.64 0.43 20.27
CA GLY A 57 -3.53 0.52 21.43
C GLY A 57 -5.01 0.70 21.07
N VAL A 58 -5.42 0.32 19.86
CA VAL A 58 -6.81 0.44 19.37
C VAL A 58 -7.47 -0.91 19.18
N HIS A 59 -8.80 -0.92 19.07
CA HIS A 59 -9.55 -2.16 18.85
C HIS A 59 -9.14 -2.82 17.51
N PRO A 60 -8.87 -4.14 17.45
CA PRO A 60 -8.41 -4.84 16.24
C PRO A 60 -9.28 -4.64 14.99
N LEU A 61 -10.60 -4.48 15.20
CA LEU A 61 -11.53 -4.18 14.11
C LEU A 61 -11.19 -2.89 13.37
N VAL A 62 -10.61 -1.89 14.04
CA VAL A 62 -10.18 -0.63 13.40
C VAL A 62 -9.12 -0.91 12.33
N GLY A 63 -8.13 -1.76 12.65
CA GLY A 63 -7.10 -2.16 11.69
C GLY A 63 -7.68 -2.93 10.50
N LEU A 64 -8.62 -3.84 10.74
CA LEU A 64 -9.30 -4.60 9.67
C LEU A 64 -10.16 -3.70 8.78
N TYR A 65 -10.90 -2.75 9.35
CA TYR A 65 -11.67 -1.78 8.58
C TYR A 65 -10.75 -0.88 7.74
N ALA A 66 -9.63 -0.43 8.30
CA ALA A 66 -8.65 0.36 7.57
C ALA A 66 -8.06 -0.42 6.39
N ALA A 67 -7.60 -1.66 6.60
CA ALA A 67 -7.03 -2.49 5.55
C ALA A 67 -8.04 -2.77 4.43
N PHE A 68 -9.30 -3.07 4.77
CA PHE A 68 -10.36 -3.30 3.78
C PHE A 68 -10.71 -2.03 2.99
N LEU A 69 -10.97 -0.91 3.66
CA LEU A 69 -11.38 0.33 3.00
C LEU A 69 -10.28 0.89 2.10
N VAL A 70 -9.04 0.93 2.60
CA VAL A 70 -7.90 1.41 1.81
C VAL A 70 -7.68 0.49 0.61
N GLY A 71 -7.69 -0.83 0.81
CA GLY A 71 -7.52 -1.79 -0.28
C GLY A 71 -8.59 -1.63 -1.38
N LEU A 72 -9.86 -1.44 -0.99
CA LEU A 72 -10.97 -1.21 -1.92
C LEU A 72 -10.80 0.13 -2.67
N VAL A 73 -10.51 1.22 -1.96
CA VAL A 73 -10.34 2.55 -2.58
C VAL A 73 -9.17 2.54 -3.56
N THR A 74 -8.03 1.94 -3.19
CA THR A 74 -6.86 1.86 -4.07
C THR A 74 -7.04 0.86 -5.21
N ALA A 75 -7.89 -0.15 -5.08
CA ALA A 75 -8.24 -1.03 -6.19
C ALA A 75 -9.03 -0.29 -7.29
N VAL A 76 -9.83 0.71 -6.92
CA VAL A 76 -10.68 1.47 -7.86
C VAL A 76 -9.95 2.72 -8.39
N ILE A 77 -9.22 3.44 -7.53
CA ILE A 77 -8.68 4.78 -7.84
C ILE A 77 -7.13 4.78 -7.85
N GLY A 78 -6.47 3.69 -7.46
CA GLY A 78 -5.02 3.62 -7.33
C GLY A 78 -4.29 3.75 -8.68
N GLY A 79 -3.15 4.45 -8.66
CA GLY A 79 -2.37 4.73 -9.87
C GLY A 79 -1.43 3.60 -10.32
N ARG A 80 -1.22 2.56 -9.51
CA ARG A 80 -0.29 1.46 -9.81
C ARG A 80 -0.93 0.08 -9.60
N PRO A 81 -1.30 -0.62 -10.70
CA PRO A 81 -1.86 -1.96 -10.62
C PRO A 81 -0.94 -2.95 -9.89
N GLY A 82 -1.53 -3.84 -9.10
CA GLY A 82 -0.82 -4.86 -8.32
C GLY A 82 -0.15 -4.35 -7.03
N MET A 83 -0.19 -3.04 -6.75
CA MET A 83 0.24 -2.50 -5.46
C MET A 83 -0.85 -2.65 -4.41
N ILE A 84 -0.46 -3.15 -3.24
CA ILE A 84 -1.36 -3.39 -2.11
C ILE A 84 -1.22 -2.23 -1.13
N SER A 85 -2.36 -1.62 -0.79
CA SER A 85 -2.43 -0.54 0.19
C SER A 85 -3.31 -0.98 1.36
N GLY A 86 -2.85 -0.74 2.59
CA GLY A 86 -3.52 -1.20 3.80
C GLY A 86 -2.82 -0.72 5.06
N ALA A 87 -3.03 -1.44 6.17
CA ALA A 87 -2.37 -1.15 7.44
C ALA A 87 -0.87 -1.49 7.36
N THR A 88 -0.01 -0.53 7.69
CA THR A 88 1.45 -0.71 7.68
C THR A 88 2.05 -0.36 9.04
N GLY A 89 3.19 -0.98 9.37
CA GLY A 89 3.88 -0.72 10.64
C GLY A 89 4.36 0.72 10.78
N ALA A 90 4.72 1.38 9.67
CA ALA A 90 5.14 2.78 9.67
C ALA A 90 4.02 3.71 10.19
N LEU A 91 2.79 3.50 9.74
CA LEU A 91 1.63 4.25 10.22
C LEU A 91 1.31 3.90 11.68
N ALA A 92 1.37 2.61 12.03
CA ALA A 92 1.07 2.13 13.38
C ALA A 92 1.97 2.78 14.45
N VAL A 93 3.28 2.91 14.19
CA VAL A 93 4.22 3.54 15.13
C VAL A 93 3.87 5.02 15.38
N VAL A 94 3.48 5.76 14.34
CA VAL A 94 3.06 7.17 14.50
C VAL A 94 1.73 7.26 15.25
N MET A 95 0.80 6.32 14.97
CA MET A 95 -0.47 6.25 15.68
C MET A 95 -0.30 5.96 17.17
N VAL A 96 0.67 5.12 17.58
CA VAL A 96 0.99 4.91 19.00
C VAL A 96 1.29 6.23 19.69
N ALA A 97 2.19 7.03 19.12
CA ALA A 97 2.58 8.31 19.69
C ALA A 97 1.39 9.28 19.77
N LEU A 98 0.59 9.36 18.69
CA LEU A 98 -0.61 10.19 18.67
C LEU A 98 -1.63 9.79 19.74
N VAL A 99 -1.93 8.49 19.85
CA VAL A 99 -2.91 7.97 20.83
C VAL A 99 -2.41 8.19 22.26
N ALA A 100 -1.11 8.02 22.50
CA ALA A 100 -0.51 8.25 23.81
C ALA A 100 -0.63 9.72 24.27
N GLU A 101 -0.50 10.68 23.35
CA GLU A 101 -0.54 12.10 23.68
C GLU A 101 -1.94 12.73 23.64
N HIS A 102 -2.79 12.31 22.70
CA HIS A 102 -4.06 12.99 22.38
C HIS A 102 -5.30 12.10 22.56
N GLY A 103 -5.13 10.78 22.74
CA GLY A 103 -6.24 9.83 22.82
C GLY A 103 -6.65 9.26 21.46
N VAL A 104 -7.52 8.24 21.50
CA VAL A 104 -7.98 7.49 20.32
C VAL A 104 -8.96 8.31 19.46
N GLU A 105 -9.65 9.26 20.07
CA GLU A 105 -10.67 10.10 19.45
C GLU A 105 -10.09 10.96 18.32
N TYR A 106 -8.82 11.40 18.47
CA TYR A 106 -8.13 12.20 17.48
C TYR A 106 -7.60 11.39 16.29
N LEU A 107 -7.53 10.05 16.40
CA LEU A 107 -6.99 9.20 15.35
C LEU A 107 -7.77 9.34 14.04
N PHE A 108 -9.10 9.36 14.12
CA PHE A 108 -9.94 9.51 12.93
C PHE A 108 -9.74 10.88 12.25
N ALA A 109 -9.71 11.96 13.04
CA ALA A 109 -9.51 13.31 12.52
C ALA A 109 -8.14 13.44 11.82
N THR A 110 -7.09 12.87 12.42
CA THR A 110 -5.74 12.85 11.83
C THR A 110 -5.68 12.06 10.54
N VAL A 111 -6.35 10.89 10.44
CA VAL A 111 -6.40 10.11 9.21
C VAL A 111 -7.12 10.85 8.08
N VAL A 112 -8.23 11.52 8.38
CA VAL A 112 -8.94 12.36 7.39
C VAL A 112 -8.05 13.51 6.93
N LEU A 113 -7.40 14.20 7.86
CA LEU A 113 -6.47 15.29 7.53
C LEU A 113 -5.30 14.79 6.69
N MET A 114 -4.70 13.65 7.04
CA MET A 114 -3.65 13.00 6.26
C MET A 114 -4.11 12.74 4.81
N GLY A 115 -5.31 12.21 4.61
CA GLY A 115 -5.86 11.97 3.28
C GLY A 115 -6.05 13.25 2.47
N ILE A 116 -6.53 14.32 3.09
CA ILE A 116 -6.66 15.63 2.44
C ILE A 116 -5.27 16.15 2.02
N LEU A 117 -4.29 16.07 2.92
CA LEU A 117 -2.92 16.50 2.64
C LEU A 117 -2.29 15.69 1.50
N GLN A 118 -2.53 14.37 1.45
CA GLN A 118 -2.07 13.51 0.35
C GLN A 118 -2.66 13.95 -1.00
N VAL A 119 -3.97 14.21 -1.06
CA VAL A 119 -4.63 14.67 -2.30
C VAL A 119 -4.09 16.03 -2.77
N ILE A 120 -3.74 16.93 -1.84
CA ILE A 120 -3.17 18.24 -2.18
C ILE A 120 -1.72 18.10 -2.68
N ALA A 121 -0.94 17.19 -2.10
CA ALA A 121 0.45 16.99 -2.46
C ALA A 121 0.63 16.35 -3.85
N GLY A 122 -0.31 15.50 -4.26
CA GLY A 122 -0.28 14.75 -5.53
C GLY A 122 0.25 13.34 -5.34
#